data_AF-A0A7K6K9C2-F1
#
_entry.id   AF-A0A7K6K9C2-F1
#
_cell.length_a   1.000
_cell.length_b   1.000
_cell.length_c   1.000
_cell.angle_alpha   90.00
_cell.angle_beta   90.00
_cell.angle_gamma   90.00
#
_symmetry.space_group_name_H-M   'P 1'
#
loop_
_entity.id
_entity.type
_entity.pdbx_description
1 polymer ?
#
loop_
_entity_poly.entity_id
_entity_poly.type
_entity_poly.pdbx_seq_one_letter_code
_entity_poly.pdbx_strand_id
1 'polypeptide(L)'
;MDRLEEELTCAICYEIFEEPRVLPCSHSFCRVCLQGLLQPSAGFPSGRCLSCPTCRAVVAVPAAGPKALPINFALKAVIDKWQQEEPAGAGAGAGAGTGAEAEAGTCSAHPQQPLNIYCLRDRQLVCGQCLTLGKHRGHPIDDPQSAYRKAREASGKLLEELTDESRSEVFSCSERLQQQKAQCHSALQSDREAVLQYFKELGDALEHKKAALLSALDELHSRISEEYDPLIEDVEKLKLEESKLKELHSALQKEESPLLFLEKLDGLQQRHHALRQQQLPNPEPVEIHPRMETLLQDTWSRTEIGQVHKIQTPKLHLTRRSQCCGKQTGASVLWAALTNPSFVVPILFLAGSVWHKEISSAAIPAALTDLWKSLLWIYQDSCIYLQDRVLELCYTSALTMGLCRRIFPD
;
A
#
# COMPACT_ATOMS: atom_id res chain seq x y z
N MET A 1 38.18 3.33 -38.07
CA MET A 1 37.69 2.19 -37.28
C MET A 1 37.02 2.72 -36.02
N ASP A 2 36.25 3.82 -36.14
CA ASP A 2 36.13 4.79 -35.04
C ASP A 2 34.90 4.51 -34.15
N ARG A 3 33.94 3.74 -34.68
CA ARG A 3 32.71 3.36 -33.94
C ARG A 3 32.95 2.35 -32.81
N LEU A 4 34.00 1.53 -32.92
CA LEU A 4 34.34 0.53 -31.89
C LEU A 4 35.21 1.15 -30.79
N GLU A 5 36.01 2.16 -31.12
CA GLU A 5 36.87 2.86 -30.16
C GLU A 5 36.03 3.57 -29.09
N GLU A 6 34.95 4.27 -29.49
CA GLU A 6 33.99 4.90 -28.57
C GLU A 6 33.39 3.90 -27.58
N GLU A 7 33.11 2.66 -28.00
CA GLU A 7 32.54 1.60 -27.16
C GLU A 7 33.57 0.99 -26.18
N LEU A 8 34.87 1.20 -26.41
CA LEU A 8 35.98 0.71 -25.58
C LEU A 8 36.62 1.79 -24.70
N THR A 9 36.04 3.00 -24.67
CA THR A 9 36.54 4.11 -23.85
C THR A 9 35.85 4.23 -22.50
N CYS A 10 36.63 4.62 -21.50
CA CYS A 10 36.15 4.88 -20.16
C CYS A 10 35.47 6.26 -20.07
N ALA A 11 34.24 6.31 -19.57
CA ALA A 11 33.47 7.56 -19.45
C ALA A 11 34.01 8.58 -18.41
N ILE A 12 35.14 8.30 -17.74
CA ILE A 12 35.80 9.22 -16.80
C ILE A 12 37.05 9.84 -17.44
N CYS A 13 37.95 9.02 -17.98
CA CYS A 13 39.20 9.50 -18.56
C CYS A 13 39.15 9.69 -20.07
N TYR A 14 38.08 9.20 -20.73
CA TYR A 14 37.90 9.21 -22.18
C TYR A 14 38.98 8.46 -22.97
N GLU A 15 39.75 7.60 -22.28
CA GLU A 15 40.77 6.73 -22.86
C GLU A 15 40.27 5.27 -22.89
N ILE A 16 40.91 4.41 -23.69
CA ILE A 16 40.65 2.96 -23.70
C ILE A 16 40.78 2.38 -22.29
N PHE A 17 39.88 1.46 -21.90
CA PHE A 17 39.87 0.95 -20.54
C PHE A 17 41.18 0.28 -20.11
N GLU A 18 41.78 0.80 -19.04
CA GLU A 18 42.92 0.21 -18.36
C GLU A 18 42.47 -0.48 -17.06
N GLU A 19 42.66 -1.81 -16.98
CA GLU A 19 42.12 -2.66 -15.91
C GLU A 19 40.62 -2.42 -15.63
N PRO A 20 39.70 -2.72 -16.58
CA PRO A 20 38.28 -2.42 -16.41
C PRO A 20 37.68 -3.16 -15.22
N ARG A 21 37.14 -2.39 -14.26
CA ARG A 21 36.44 -2.90 -13.07
C ARG A 21 34.95 -2.72 -13.23
N VAL A 22 34.17 -3.72 -12.83
CA VAL A 22 32.70 -3.73 -12.92
C VAL A 22 32.08 -3.34 -11.58
N LEU A 23 31.19 -2.35 -11.60
CA LEU A 23 30.35 -2.00 -10.45
C LEU A 23 29.12 -2.92 -10.38
N PRO A 24 28.45 -3.06 -9.21
CA PRO A 24 27.19 -3.82 -9.09
C PRO A 24 26.06 -3.33 -9.99
N CYS A 25 26.11 -2.07 -10.45
CA CYS A 25 25.20 -1.52 -11.45
C CYS A 25 25.58 -1.89 -12.91
N SER A 26 26.53 -2.80 -13.10
CA SER A 26 27.05 -3.31 -14.39
C SER A 26 27.83 -2.32 -15.27
N HIS A 27 28.04 -1.07 -14.83
CA HIS A 27 28.93 -0.14 -15.52
C HIS A 27 30.41 -0.43 -15.22
N SER A 28 31.26 -0.28 -16.23
CA SER A 28 32.70 -0.53 -16.15
C SER A 28 33.50 0.77 -16.21
N PHE A 29 34.60 0.85 -15.45
CA PHE A 29 35.51 2.00 -15.40
C PHE A 29 36.95 1.52 -15.17
N CYS A 30 37.95 2.33 -15.55
CA CYS A 30 39.34 2.02 -15.22
C CYS A 30 39.53 1.97 -13.70
N ARG A 31 40.38 1.06 -13.23
CA ARG A 31 40.69 0.93 -11.80
C ARG A 31 41.12 2.27 -11.18
N VAL A 32 41.98 3.01 -11.88
CA VAL A 32 42.53 4.30 -11.42
C VAL A 32 41.43 5.36 -11.34
N CYS A 33 40.52 5.40 -12.31
CA CYS A 33 39.38 6.32 -12.32
C CYS A 33 38.44 6.08 -11.14
N LEU A 34 38.17 4.82 -10.78
CA LEU A 34 37.37 4.50 -9.59
C LEU A 34 38.08 4.87 -8.28
N GLN A 35 39.41 4.82 -8.26
CA GLN A 35 40.20 5.19 -7.09
C GLN A 35 40.15 6.70 -6.81
N GLY A 36 40.05 7.53 -7.86
CA GLY A 36 39.86 8.98 -7.74
C GLY A 36 38.46 9.42 -7.27
N LEU A 37 37.46 8.53 -7.35
CA LEU A 37 36.06 8.82 -6.96
C LEU A 37 35.70 8.37 -5.53
N LEU A 38 36.67 7.84 -4.77
CA LEU A 38 36.43 7.37 -3.41
C LEU A 38 36.16 8.55 -2.47
N GLN A 39 34.96 8.60 -1.89
CA GLN A 39 34.63 9.55 -0.84
C GLN A 39 34.65 8.89 0.54
N PRO A 40 35.21 9.57 1.57
CA PRO A 40 34.99 9.19 2.97
C PRO A 40 33.50 9.39 3.29
N SER A 41 32.80 8.34 3.71
CA SER A 41 31.38 8.43 4.03
C SER A 41 31.19 8.68 5.53
N ALA A 42 30.46 9.75 5.88
CA ALA A 42 30.17 10.13 7.28
C ALA A 42 29.05 9.29 7.93
N GLY A 43 28.48 8.30 7.22
CA GLY A 43 27.31 7.53 7.67
C GLY A 43 27.48 6.01 7.67
N PHE A 44 28.65 5.47 7.30
CA PHE A 44 28.91 4.03 7.30
C PHE A 44 30.04 3.69 8.28
N PRO A 45 29.82 2.81 9.28
CA PRO A 45 30.79 2.58 10.37
C PRO A 45 32.15 2.04 9.92
N SER A 46 32.32 1.60 8.66
CA SER A 46 33.58 1.07 8.12
C SER A 46 33.69 1.08 6.58
N GLY A 47 32.84 1.82 5.85
CA GLY A 47 32.67 1.66 4.41
C GLY A 47 32.99 2.91 3.59
N ARG A 48 33.89 2.80 2.60
CA ARG A 48 34.03 3.79 1.53
C ARG A 48 32.92 3.57 0.50
N CYS A 49 32.33 4.64 -0.01
CA CYS A 49 31.32 4.56 -1.07
C CYS A 49 31.72 5.42 -2.27
N LEU A 50 31.19 5.08 -3.44
CA LEU A 50 31.27 5.90 -4.64
C LEU A 50 29.92 5.93 -5.36
N SER A 51 29.65 7.01 -6.08
CA SER A 51 28.48 7.14 -6.94
C SER A 51 28.88 6.84 -8.37
N CYS A 52 28.16 5.95 -9.05
CA CYS A 52 28.44 5.61 -10.45
C CYS A 52 28.25 6.87 -11.35
N PRO A 53 29.26 7.27 -12.15
CA PRO A 53 29.14 8.43 -13.04
C PRO A 53 28.04 8.28 -14.10
N THR A 54 27.72 7.06 -14.52
CA THR A 54 26.74 6.80 -15.57
C THR A 54 25.30 6.76 -15.04
N CYS A 55 25.03 5.98 -13.99
CA CYS A 55 23.67 5.77 -13.49
C CYS A 55 23.40 6.33 -12.10
N ARG A 56 24.39 6.98 -11.47
CA ARG A 56 24.31 7.60 -10.13
C ARG A 56 24.02 6.63 -8.98
N ALA A 57 24.01 5.32 -9.22
CA ALA A 57 23.88 4.30 -8.18
C ALA A 57 25.02 4.41 -7.17
N VAL A 58 24.68 4.41 -5.88
CA VAL A 58 25.66 4.40 -4.79
C VAL A 58 26.17 2.97 -4.58
N VAL A 59 27.49 2.80 -4.66
CA VAL A 59 28.17 1.52 -4.55
C VAL A 59 29.06 1.53 -3.32
N ALA A 60 28.85 0.55 -2.43
CA ALA A 60 29.76 0.27 -1.34
C ALA A 60 31.03 -0.40 -1.88
N VAL A 61 32.19 0.14 -1.54
CA VAL A 61 33.49 -0.38 -1.98
C VAL A 61 34.07 -1.26 -0.88
N PRO A 62 34.59 -2.47 -1.20
CA PRO A 62 35.25 -3.33 -0.22
C PRO A 62 36.40 -2.61 0.50
N ALA A 63 36.76 -3.06 1.71
CA ALA A 63 37.83 -2.47 2.51
C ALA A 63 39.20 -2.44 1.78
N ALA A 64 39.44 -3.41 0.88
CA ALA A 64 40.61 -3.48 0.01
C ALA A 64 40.59 -2.49 -1.18
N GLY A 65 39.56 -1.64 -1.29
CA GLY A 65 39.42 -0.60 -2.30
C GLY A 65 38.96 -1.11 -3.68
N PRO A 66 39.02 -0.24 -4.71
CA PRO A 66 38.57 -0.58 -6.07
C PRO A 66 39.31 -1.75 -6.73
N LYS A 67 40.48 -2.13 -6.23
CA LYS A 67 41.25 -3.31 -6.66
C LYS A 67 40.52 -4.63 -6.40
N ALA A 68 39.66 -4.66 -5.39
CA ALA A 68 38.87 -5.83 -5.03
C ALA A 68 37.57 -5.95 -5.83
N LEU A 69 37.25 -4.96 -6.67
CA LEU A 69 36.10 -5.05 -7.57
C LEU A 69 36.40 -6.04 -8.71
N PRO A 70 35.38 -6.80 -9.18
CA PRO A 70 35.53 -7.74 -10.28
C PRO A 70 36.11 -7.08 -11.54
N ILE A 71 36.98 -7.81 -12.24
CA ILE A 71 37.51 -7.40 -13.54
C ILE A 71 36.52 -7.81 -14.63
N ASN A 72 36.28 -6.92 -15.60
CA ASN A 72 35.53 -7.27 -16.80
C ASN A 72 36.44 -8.00 -17.80
N PHE A 73 36.60 -9.32 -17.64
CA PHE A 73 37.47 -10.13 -18.52
C PHE A 73 37.02 -10.14 -19.97
N ALA A 74 35.71 -10.02 -20.23
CA ALA A 74 35.18 -9.95 -21.60
C ALA A 74 35.62 -8.65 -22.28
N LEU A 75 35.43 -7.50 -21.62
CA LEU A 75 35.88 -6.20 -22.12
C LEU A 75 37.40 -6.16 -22.31
N LYS A 76 38.16 -6.73 -21.36
CA LYS A 76 39.62 -6.86 -21.49
C LYS A 76 40.02 -7.68 -22.73
N ALA A 77 39.38 -8.82 -22.96
CA ALA A 77 39.68 -9.67 -24.12
C ALA A 77 39.34 -9.00 -25.46
N VAL A 78 38.32 -8.13 -25.49
CA VAL A 78 37.98 -7.34 -26.68
C VAL A 78 39.03 -6.25 -26.93
N ILE A 79 39.47 -5.54 -25.89
CA ILE A 79 40.54 -4.53 -25.97
C ILE A 79 41.86 -5.17 -26.43
N ASP A 80 42.24 -6.32 -25.87
CA ASP A 80 43.46 -7.03 -26.22
C ASP A 80 43.46 -7.43 -27.71
N LYS A 81 42.30 -7.82 -28.26
CA LYS A 81 42.16 -8.14 -29.69
C LYS A 81 42.18 -6.91 -30.58
N TRP A 82 41.52 -5.82 -30.17
CA TRP A 82 41.52 -4.56 -30.92
C TRP A 82 42.94 -3.99 -31.05
N GLN A 83 43.75 -4.06 -29.98
CA GLN A 83 45.16 -3.64 -30.01
C GLN A 83 46.05 -4.52 -30.91
N GLN A 84 45.65 -5.76 -31.21
CA GLN A 84 46.36 -6.67 -32.12
C GLN A 84 46.00 -6.44 -33.60
N GLU A 85 44.90 -5.75 -33.87
CA GLU A 85 44.40 -5.47 -35.23
C GLU A 85 44.96 -4.16 -35.82
N GLU A 86 45.73 -3.40 -35.06
CA GLU A 86 46.48 -2.24 -35.57
C GLU A 86 47.58 -2.68 -36.56
N PRO A 87 47.58 -2.20 -37.82
CA PRO A 87 48.59 -2.57 -38.79
C PRO A 87 49.94 -1.95 -38.42
N ALA A 88 50.88 -2.81 -38.00
CA ALA A 88 52.29 -2.49 -37.84
C ALA A 88 52.84 -1.86 -39.14
N GLY A 89 53.05 -0.54 -39.11
CA GLY A 89 53.84 0.16 -40.09
C GLY A 89 55.32 -0.19 -39.95
N ALA A 90 55.89 -0.66 -41.08
CA ALA A 90 57.27 -0.50 -41.51
C ALA A 90 58.42 -0.84 -40.53
N GLY A 91 58.97 -2.05 -40.69
CA GLY A 91 60.30 -2.40 -40.19
C GLY A 91 60.82 -3.68 -40.86
N ALA A 92 61.72 -3.51 -41.82
CA ALA A 92 62.25 -4.53 -42.72
C ALA A 92 63.05 -5.66 -42.04
N GLY A 93 63.08 -6.85 -42.67
CA GLY A 93 64.13 -7.84 -42.41
C GLY A 93 63.84 -9.30 -42.76
N ALA A 94 63.91 -9.62 -44.05
CA ALA A 94 64.45 -10.84 -44.70
C ALA A 94 64.56 -12.20 -43.96
N GLY A 95 64.18 -13.26 -44.69
CA GLY A 95 64.73 -14.63 -44.58
C GLY A 95 63.67 -15.69 -44.26
N ALA A 96 63.05 -16.38 -45.22
CA ALA A 96 63.60 -17.53 -45.95
C ALA A 96 64.10 -18.68 -45.03
N GLY A 97 63.28 -19.72 -44.91
CA GLY A 97 63.69 -21.11 -44.69
C GLY A 97 64.34 -21.47 -43.36
N THR A 98 63.66 -22.33 -42.59
CA THR A 98 64.24 -23.54 -41.96
C THR A 98 63.13 -24.27 -41.18
N GLY A 99 63.12 -25.59 -41.27
CA GLY A 99 62.20 -26.43 -40.50
C GLY A 99 62.43 -26.18 -39.00
N ALA A 100 61.35 -25.88 -38.29
CA ALA A 100 61.36 -25.75 -36.85
C ALA A 100 61.60 -27.13 -36.21
N GLU A 101 62.86 -27.43 -35.89
CA GLU A 101 63.18 -28.34 -34.79
C GLU A 101 62.65 -27.69 -33.52
N ALA A 102 61.64 -28.30 -32.90
CA ALA A 102 61.08 -27.83 -31.64
C ALA A 102 62.18 -27.79 -30.58
N GLU A 103 62.43 -26.61 -30.00
CA GLU A 103 63.32 -26.43 -28.86
C GLU A 103 62.89 -27.35 -27.71
N ALA A 104 63.62 -28.47 -27.53
CA ALA A 104 63.45 -29.35 -26.40
C ALA A 104 64.04 -28.65 -25.16
N GLY A 105 63.18 -28.22 -24.23
CA GLY A 105 63.62 -27.62 -22.97
C GLY A 105 64.62 -28.50 -22.22
N THR A 106 65.58 -27.90 -21.52
CA THR A 106 66.58 -28.63 -20.72
C THR A 106 66.08 -28.93 -19.31
N CYS A 107 66.61 -29.98 -18.69
CA CYS A 107 66.19 -30.38 -17.35
C CYS A 107 66.68 -29.37 -16.30
N SER A 108 65.77 -28.90 -15.44
CA SER A 108 66.11 -27.97 -14.35
C SER A 108 67.13 -28.52 -13.35
N ALA A 109 67.12 -29.84 -13.11
CA ALA A 109 68.09 -30.52 -12.23
C ALA A 109 69.40 -30.88 -12.95
N HIS A 110 69.36 -30.99 -14.28
CA HIS A 110 70.51 -31.38 -15.11
C HIS A 110 70.58 -30.45 -16.33
N PRO A 111 71.11 -29.22 -16.19
CA PRO A 111 70.95 -28.15 -17.20
C PRO A 111 71.52 -28.47 -18.58
N GLN A 112 72.45 -29.43 -18.67
CA GLN A 112 73.04 -29.89 -19.93
C GLN A 112 72.33 -31.11 -20.55
N GLN A 113 71.24 -31.57 -19.95
CA GLN A 113 70.51 -32.74 -20.42
C GLN A 113 69.16 -32.32 -21.00
N PRO A 114 68.83 -32.74 -22.24
CA PRO A 114 67.55 -32.41 -22.86
C PRO A 114 66.40 -33.19 -22.19
N LEU A 115 65.21 -32.57 -22.15
CA LEU A 115 63.98 -33.24 -21.76
C LEU A 115 63.40 -33.98 -22.97
N ASN A 116 63.80 -35.23 -23.14
CA ASN A 116 63.49 -36.04 -24.33
C ASN A 116 62.86 -37.40 -24.00
N ILE A 117 62.43 -37.63 -22.77
CA ILE A 117 61.76 -38.86 -22.32
C ILE A 117 60.49 -38.47 -21.59
N TYR A 118 59.36 -39.13 -21.84
CA TYR A 118 58.13 -38.90 -21.09
C TYR A 118 57.93 -39.98 -20.03
N CYS A 119 57.83 -39.60 -18.76
CA CYS A 119 57.51 -40.54 -17.69
C CYS A 119 55.99 -40.75 -17.63
N LEU A 120 55.51 -41.97 -17.90
CA LEU A 120 54.09 -42.30 -17.91
C LEU A 120 53.46 -42.28 -16.51
N ARG A 121 54.26 -42.57 -15.47
CA ARG A 121 53.79 -42.54 -14.08
C ARG A 121 53.59 -41.11 -13.58
N ASP A 122 54.59 -40.26 -13.80
CA ASP A 122 54.60 -38.89 -13.26
C ASP A 122 54.07 -37.84 -14.25
N ARG A 123 53.70 -38.26 -15.47
CA ARG A 123 53.10 -37.46 -16.54
C ARG A 123 53.88 -36.19 -16.92
N GLN A 124 55.21 -36.29 -16.97
CA GLN A 124 56.10 -35.16 -17.27
C GLN A 124 57.28 -35.60 -18.14
N LEU A 125 57.86 -34.63 -18.87
CA LEU A 125 59.11 -34.84 -19.59
C LEU A 125 60.27 -34.85 -18.59
N VAL A 126 61.18 -35.81 -18.77
CA VAL A 126 62.37 -36.04 -17.94
C VAL A 126 63.59 -36.25 -18.84
N CYS A 127 64.79 -36.07 -18.29
CA CYS A 127 66.04 -36.36 -18.98
C CYS A 127 66.61 -37.74 -18.61
N GLY A 128 67.62 -38.23 -19.36
CA GLY A 128 68.23 -39.54 -19.13
C GLY A 128 68.87 -39.73 -17.75
N GLN A 129 69.43 -38.68 -17.14
CA GLN A 129 69.98 -38.74 -15.79
C GLN A 129 68.88 -38.88 -14.72
N CYS A 130 67.76 -38.18 -14.88
CA CYS A 130 66.59 -38.33 -14.02
C CYS A 130 66.00 -39.75 -14.02
N LEU A 131 66.08 -40.43 -15.17
CA LEU A 131 65.61 -41.80 -15.34
C LEU A 131 66.57 -42.85 -14.77
N THR A 132 67.87 -42.69 -14.96
CA THR A 132 68.86 -43.73 -14.63
C THR A 132 69.37 -43.65 -13.19
N LEU A 133 69.61 -42.43 -12.72
CA LEU A 133 70.20 -42.16 -11.40
C LEU A 133 69.27 -41.33 -10.50
N GLY A 134 68.24 -40.71 -11.07
CA GLY A 134 67.30 -39.85 -10.37
C GLY A 134 66.00 -40.53 -9.92
N LYS A 135 65.01 -39.69 -9.65
CA LYS A 135 63.73 -40.08 -9.01
C LYS A 135 62.79 -40.90 -9.89
N HIS A 136 63.07 -41.02 -11.18
CA HIS A 136 62.22 -41.75 -12.12
C HIS A 136 62.76 -43.14 -12.44
N ARG A 137 63.73 -43.63 -11.65
CA ARG A 137 64.31 -44.96 -11.84
C ARG A 137 63.26 -46.06 -11.70
N GLY A 138 63.13 -46.86 -12.76
CA GLY A 138 62.16 -47.96 -12.82
C GLY A 138 60.72 -47.52 -13.09
N HIS A 139 60.46 -46.25 -13.41
CA HIS A 139 59.15 -45.81 -13.88
C HIS A 139 58.93 -46.21 -15.34
N PRO A 140 57.68 -46.51 -15.74
CA PRO A 140 57.35 -46.72 -17.14
C PRO A 140 57.56 -45.42 -17.92
N ILE A 141 58.23 -45.52 -19.06
CA ILE A 141 58.57 -44.38 -19.93
C ILE A 141 58.03 -44.58 -21.33
N ASP A 142 57.92 -43.48 -22.05
CA ASP A 142 57.60 -43.44 -23.48
C ASP A 142 58.41 -42.34 -24.16
N ASP A 143 58.55 -42.40 -25.48
CA ASP A 143 59.13 -41.27 -26.21
C ASP A 143 58.11 -40.10 -26.25
N PRO A 144 58.56 -38.84 -26.25
CA PRO A 144 57.68 -37.68 -26.22
C PRO A 144 56.64 -37.66 -27.33
N GLN A 145 56.98 -38.14 -28.53
CA GLN A 145 56.10 -38.12 -29.69
C GLN A 145 55.00 -39.19 -29.57
N SER A 146 55.33 -40.39 -29.07
CA SER A 146 54.35 -41.45 -28.80
C SER A 146 53.46 -41.11 -27.60
N ALA A 147 54.01 -40.53 -26.54
CA ALA A 147 53.23 -40.02 -25.41
C ALA A 147 52.25 -38.92 -25.86
N TYR A 148 52.71 -37.98 -26.69
CA TYR A 148 51.87 -36.94 -27.28
C TYR A 148 50.72 -37.52 -28.10
N ARG A 149 50.99 -38.50 -28.99
CA ARG A 149 49.93 -39.16 -29.78
C ARG A 149 48.90 -39.84 -28.88
N LYS A 150 49.34 -40.66 -27.92
CA LYS A 150 48.45 -41.35 -26.98
C LYS A 150 47.62 -40.38 -26.14
N ALA A 151 48.23 -39.30 -25.65
CA ALA A 151 47.53 -38.26 -24.89
C ALA A 151 46.51 -37.51 -25.75
N ARG A 152 46.84 -37.22 -27.01
CA ARG A 152 45.93 -36.57 -27.97
C ARG A 152 44.74 -37.47 -28.33
N GLU A 153 44.98 -38.76 -28.56
CA GLU A 153 43.92 -39.75 -28.78
C GLU A 153 43.04 -39.93 -27.55
N ALA A 154 43.63 -40.04 -26.35
CA ALA A 154 42.87 -40.14 -25.10
C ALA A 154 42.02 -38.89 -24.83
N SER A 155 42.56 -37.69 -25.11
CA SER A 155 41.82 -36.43 -25.01
C SER A 155 40.66 -36.36 -26.01
N GLY A 156 40.89 -36.83 -27.25
CA GLY A 156 39.82 -36.97 -28.25
C GLY A 156 38.69 -37.87 -27.78
N LYS A 157 39.01 -39.04 -27.22
CA LYS A 157 38.03 -39.98 -26.65
C LYS A 157 37.24 -39.37 -25.48
N LEU A 158 37.91 -38.67 -24.56
CA LEU A 158 37.22 -37.97 -23.46
C LEU A 158 36.25 -36.90 -23.97
N LEU A 159 36.59 -36.24 -25.09
CA LEU A 159 35.72 -35.26 -25.73
C LEU A 159 34.56 -35.90 -26.51
N GLU A 160 34.76 -37.10 -27.06
CA GLU A 160 33.72 -37.92 -27.71
C GLU A 160 32.75 -38.51 -26.67
N GLU A 161 33.24 -38.91 -25.50
CA GLU A 161 32.41 -39.35 -24.35
C GLU A 161 31.50 -38.21 -23.85
N LEU A 162 31.93 -36.96 -23.98
CA LEU A 162 31.07 -35.78 -23.85
C LEU A 162 30.24 -35.60 -25.13
N THR A 163 29.35 -36.57 -25.34
CA THR A 163 28.50 -36.68 -26.53
C THR A 163 27.65 -35.43 -26.73
N ASP A 164 27.24 -35.20 -27.98
CA ASP A 164 26.29 -34.14 -28.32
C ASP A 164 24.95 -34.33 -27.58
N GLU A 165 24.59 -35.59 -27.30
CA GLU A 165 23.42 -35.97 -26.50
C GLU A 165 23.50 -35.42 -25.07
N SER A 166 24.63 -35.61 -24.37
CA SER A 166 24.82 -35.07 -23.02
C SER A 166 24.75 -33.53 -22.97
N ARG A 167 25.24 -32.86 -24.03
CA ARG A 167 25.18 -31.39 -24.15
C ARG A 167 23.76 -30.92 -24.42
N SER A 168 23.03 -31.63 -25.28
CA SER A 168 21.63 -31.37 -25.60
C SER A 168 20.71 -31.58 -24.38
N GLU A 169 20.96 -32.59 -23.56
CA GLU A 169 20.24 -32.82 -22.30
C GLU A 169 20.47 -31.69 -21.28
N VAL A 170 21.73 -31.25 -21.12
CA VAL A 170 22.05 -30.12 -20.23
C VAL A 170 21.41 -28.83 -20.74
N PHE A 171 21.44 -28.59 -22.05
CA PHE A 171 20.83 -27.42 -22.68
C PHE A 171 19.31 -27.42 -22.51
N SER A 172 18.64 -28.52 -22.86
CA SER A 172 17.18 -28.67 -22.72
C SER A 172 16.73 -28.62 -21.26
N CYS A 173 17.52 -29.16 -20.32
CA CYS A 173 17.27 -29.01 -18.89
C CYS A 173 17.36 -27.54 -18.45
N SER A 174 18.40 -26.82 -18.89
CA SER A 174 18.55 -25.38 -18.62
C SER A 174 17.38 -24.58 -19.17
N GLU A 175 17.00 -24.82 -20.42
CA GLU A 175 15.86 -24.14 -21.06
C GLU A 175 14.55 -24.43 -20.32
N ARG A 176 14.29 -25.69 -19.96
CA ARG A 176 13.11 -26.08 -19.18
C ARG A 176 13.07 -25.40 -17.81
N LEU A 177 14.20 -25.32 -17.10
CA LEU A 177 14.27 -24.63 -15.80
C LEU A 177 14.05 -23.12 -15.95
N GLN A 178 14.60 -22.50 -16.99
CA GLN A 178 14.35 -21.09 -17.29
C GLN A 178 12.89 -20.83 -17.63
N GLN A 179 12.26 -21.71 -18.42
CA GLN A 179 10.85 -21.63 -18.76
C GLN A 179 9.96 -21.79 -17.52
N GLN A 180 10.25 -22.78 -16.66
CA GLN A 180 9.52 -22.97 -15.40
C GLN A 180 9.65 -21.76 -14.48
N LYS A 181 10.85 -21.18 -14.36
CA LYS A 181 11.08 -19.95 -13.60
C LYS A 181 10.24 -18.79 -14.14
N ALA A 182 10.22 -18.60 -15.46
CA ALA A 182 9.44 -17.56 -16.12
C ALA A 182 7.93 -17.74 -15.90
N GLN A 183 7.44 -18.98 -16.00
CA GLN A 183 6.04 -19.32 -15.72
C GLN A 183 5.67 -19.01 -14.27
N CYS A 184 6.48 -19.42 -13.29
CA CYS A 184 6.24 -19.10 -11.89
C CYS A 184 6.26 -17.59 -11.62
N HIS A 185 7.20 -16.86 -12.22
CA HIS A 185 7.23 -15.39 -12.12
C HIS A 185 5.98 -14.74 -12.70
N SER A 186 5.51 -15.20 -13.87
CA SER A 186 4.30 -14.68 -14.50
C SER A 186 3.05 -14.99 -13.65
N ALA A 187 2.96 -16.17 -13.06
CA ALA A 187 1.87 -16.53 -12.15
C ALA A 187 1.87 -15.63 -10.90
N LEU A 188 3.03 -15.44 -10.26
CA LEU A 188 3.17 -14.54 -9.11
C LEU A 188 2.81 -13.09 -9.45
N GLN A 189 3.16 -12.63 -10.66
CA GLN A 189 2.77 -11.31 -11.13
C GLN A 189 1.25 -11.20 -11.31
N SER A 190 0.63 -12.20 -11.93
CA SER A 190 -0.83 -12.26 -12.08
C SER A 190 -1.54 -12.28 -10.72
N ASP A 191 -1.04 -13.04 -9.74
CA ASP A 191 -1.61 -13.08 -8.40
C ASP A 191 -1.47 -11.72 -7.69
N ARG A 192 -0.31 -11.06 -7.84
CA ARG A 192 -0.10 -9.71 -7.31
C ARG A 192 -1.10 -8.71 -7.92
N GLU A 193 -1.29 -8.76 -9.23
CA GLU A 193 -2.25 -7.90 -9.93
C GLU A 193 -3.69 -8.20 -9.49
N ALA A 194 -4.05 -9.48 -9.34
CA ALA A 194 -5.37 -9.89 -8.85
C ALA A 194 -5.66 -9.37 -7.43
N VAL A 195 -4.68 -9.44 -6.51
CA VAL A 195 -4.82 -8.88 -5.16
C VAL A 195 -5.04 -7.38 -5.21
N LEU A 196 -4.20 -6.65 -5.96
CA LEU A 196 -4.33 -5.19 -6.08
C LEU A 196 -5.68 -4.79 -6.67
N GLN A 197 -6.13 -5.49 -7.72
CA GLN A 197 -7.40 -5.23 -8.39
C GLN A 197 -8.58 -5.48 -7.45
N TYR A 198 -8.58 -6.60 -6.72
CA TYR A 198 -9.65 -6.94 -5.77
C TYR A 198 -9.85 -5.86 -4.70
N PHE A 199 -8.76 -5.42 -4.05
CA PHE A 199 -8.85 -4.39 -3.01
C PHE A 199 -9.19 -3.02 -3.57
N LYS A 200 -8.75 -2.72 -4.79
CA LYS A 200 -9.13 -1.48 -5.49
C LYS A 200 -10.64 -1.45 -5.74
N GLU A 201 -11.21 -2.50 -6.33
CA GLU A 201 -12.65 -2.58 -6.60
C GLU A 201 -13.49 -2.49 -5.34
N LEU A 202 -13.04 -3.15 -4.26
CA LEU A 202 -13.70 -3.06 -2.96
C LEU A 202 -13.64 -1.63 -2.40
N GLY A 203 -12.48 -0.98 -2.45
CA GLY A 203 -12.29 0.39 -2.00
C GLY A 203 -13.14 1.38 -2.79
N ASP A 204 -13.12 1.28 -4.13
CA ASP A 204 -13.90 2.12 -5.03
C ASP A 204 -15.41 1.98 -4.75
N ALA A 205 -15.89 0.77 -4.50
CA ALA A 205 -17.28 0.54 -4.16
C ALA A 205 -17.69 1.10 -2.79
N LEU A 206 -16.83 0.96 -1.78
CA LEU A 206 -17.08 1.56 -0.46
C LEU A 206 -17.15 3.08 -0.56
N GLU A 207 -16.21 3.69 -1.28
CA GLU A 207 -16.20 5.15 -1.46
C GLU A 207 -17.40 5.62 -2.27
N HIS A 208 -17.80 4.89 -3.31
CA HIS A 208 -19.00 5.18 -4.07
C HIS A 208 -20.27 5.15 -3.21
N LYS A 209 -20.41 4.13 -2.34
CA LYS A 209 -21.56 4.05 -1.44
C LYS A 209 -21.56 5.14 -0.38
N LYS A 210 -20.40 5.47 0.20
CA LYS A 210 -20.25 6.61 1.12
C LYS A 210 -20.67 7.91 0.44
N ALA A 211 -20.19 8.17 -0.77
CA ALA A 211 -20.57 9.35 -1.53
C ALA A 211 -22.09 9.40 -1.80
N ALA A 212 -22.70 8.27 -2.15
CA ALA A 212 -24.15 8.20 -2.35
C ALA A 212 -24.96 8.48 -1.06
N LEU A 213 -24.50 7.99 0.09
CA LEU A 213 -25.14 8.28 1.39
C LEU A 213 -25.02 9.76 1.79
N LEU A 214 -23.85 10.36 1.59
CA LEU A 214 -23.62 11.78 1.84
C LEU A 214 -24.47 12.65 0.92
N SER A 215 -24.51 12.32 -0.38
CA SER A 215 -25.35 13.02 -1.35
C SER A 215 -26.84 12.97 -0.98
N ALA A 216 -27.33 11.85 -0.43
CA ALA A 216 -28.71 11.75 0.03
C ALA A 216 -29.00 12.62 1.27
N LEU A 217 -28.00 12.83 2.14
CA LEU A 217 -28.09 13.73 3.27
C LEU A 217 -28.02 15.20 2.83
N ASP A 218 -27.19 15.53 1.85
CA ASP A 218 -27.10 16.89 1.28
C ASP A 218 -28.42 17.27 0.59
N GLU A 219 -29.04 16.35 -0.16
CA GLU A 219 -30.36 16.58 -0.77
C GLU A 219 -31.45 16.82 0.29
N LEU A 220 -31.40 16.08 1.41
CA LEU A 220 -32.29 16.34 2.55
C LEU A 220 -32.04 17.71 3.17
N HIS A 221 -30.78 18.10 3.34
CA HIS A 221 -30.42 19.39 3.89
C HIS A 221 -30.97 20.52 3.03
N SER A 222 -30.82 20.44 1.70
CA SER A 222 -31.40 21.40 0.76
C SER A 222 -32.93 21.48 0.90
N ARG A 223 -33.62 20.35 1.02
CA ARG A 223 -35.08 20.33 1.23
C ARG A 223 -35.52 20.97 2.54
N ILE A 224 -34.74 20.80 3.62
CA ILE A 224 -35.00 21.47 4.90
C ILE A 224 -34.82 22.98 4.74
N SER A 225 -33.73 23.42 4.13
CA SER A 225 -33.48 24.84 3.84
C SER A 225 -34.60 25.44 3.01
N GLU A 226 -35.05 24.78 1.94
CA GLU A 226 -36.17 25.23 1.11
C GLU A 226 -37.49 25.39 1.89
N GLU A 227 -37.73 24.57 2.92
CA GLU A 227 -38.95 24.64 3.75
C GLU A 227 -38.86 25.72 4.85
N TYR A 228 -37.67 25.93 5.44
CA TYR A 228 -37.51 26.80 6.62
C TYR A 228 -36.93 28.19 6.32
N ASP A 229 -36.01 28.34 5.37
CA ASP A 229 -35.38 29.63 5.06
C ASP A 229 -36.38 30.73 4.70
N PRO A 230 -37.41 30.52 3.85
CA PRO A 230 -38.39 31.56 3.57
C PRO A 230 -39.20 31.96 4.81
N LEU A 231 -39.51 31.00 5.68
CA LEU A 231 -40.25 31.27 6.93
C LEU A 231 -39.41 32.08 7.91
N ILE A 232 -38.10 31.78 7.98
CA ILE A 232 -37.14 32.54 8.79
C ILE A 232 -37.03 33.97 8.25
N GLU A 233 -36.85 34.13 6.94
CA GLU A 233 -36.74 35.43 6.29
C GLU A 233 -37.99 36.30 6.51
N ASP A 234 -39.19 35.70 6.44
CA ASP A 234 -40.44 36.38 6.72
C ASP A 234 -40.52 36.85 8.17
N VAL A 235 -40.16 36.01 9.14
CA VAL A 235 -40.11 36.39 10.57
C VAL A 235 -39.07 37.48 10.82
N GLU A 236 -37.92 37.44 10.15
CA GLU A 236 -36.90 38.49 10.23
C GLU A 236 -37.40 39.82 9.68
N LYS A 237 -38.12 39.82 8.56
CA LYS A 237 -38.78 41.01 8.00
C LYS A 237 -39.78 41.59 8.99
N LEU A 238 -40.61 40.76 9.63
CA LEU A 238 -41.56 41.20 10.65
C LEU A 238 -40.86 41.85 11.84
N LYS A 239 -39.77 41.23 12.34
CA LYS A 239 -38.95 41.76 13.43
C LYS A 239 -38.31 43.11 13.07
N LEU A 240 -37.85 43.24 11.82
CA LEU A 240 -37.27 44.49 11.32
C LEU A 240 -38.34 45.61 11.25
N GLU A 241 -39.53 45.32 10.72
CA GLU A 241 -40.63 46.29 10.70
C GLU A 241 -41.10 46.69 12.09
N GLU A 242 -41.15 45.75 13.03
CA GLU A 242 -41.44 46.05 14.44
C GLU A 242 -40.41 47.03 15.03
N SER A 243 -39.14 46.84 14.69
CA SER A 243 -38.03 47.69 15.16
C SER A 243 -38.13 49.11 14.56
N LYS A 244 -38.39 49.21 13.25
CA LYS A 244 -38.63 50.50 12.56
C LYS A 244 -39.82 51.25 13.14
N LEU A 245 -40.90 50.54 13.50
CA LEU A 245 -42.07 51.15 14.15
C LEU A 245 -41.73 51.73 15.52
N LYS A 246 -40.92 51.03 16.32
CA LYS A 246 -40.43 51.52 17.62
C LYS A 246 -39.55 52.77 17.45
N GLU A 247 -38.69 52.79 16.45
CA GLU A 247 -37.87 53.97 16.13
C GLU A 247 -38.73 55.16 15.69
N LEU A 248 -39.69 54.95 14.78
CA LEU A 248 -40.62 55.99 14.34
C LEU A 248 -41.44 56.54 15.53
N HIS A 249 -41.87 55.66 16.44
CA HIS A 249 -42.54 56.07 17.67
C HIS A 249 -41.65 56.97 18.52
N SER A 250 -40.38 56.60 18.72
CA SER A 250 -39.43 57.40 19.49
C SER A 250 -39.13 58.77 18.88
N ALA A 251 -39.13 58.86 17.53
CA ALA A 251 -38.96 60.11 16.81
C ALA A 251 -40.20 61.01 16.93
N LEU A 252 -41.40 60.43 16.83
CA LEU A 252 -42.67 61.11 17.06
C LEU A 252 -42.76 61.77 18.45
N GLN A 253 -42.25 61.11 19.49
CA GLN A 253 -42.23 61.66 20.86
C GLN A 253 -41.38 62.95 20.98
N LYS A 254 -40.47 63.19 20.03
CA LYS A 254 -39.58 64.36 20.01
C LYS A 254 -40.02 65.44 19.03
N GLU A 255 -41.15 65.25 18.35
CA GLU A 255 -41.65 66.19 17.35
C GLU A 255 -42.36 67.37 18.02
N GLU A 256 -41.86 68.59 17.81
CA GLU A 256 -42.41 69.81 18.43
C GLU A 256 -43.57 70.42 17.62
N SER A 257 -43.70 70.09 16.33
CA SER A 257 -44.74 70.61 15.44
C SER A 257 -46.04 69.78 15.50
N PRO A 258 -47.18 70.36 15.90
CA PRO A 258 -48.45 69.63 16.00
C PRO A 258 -48.95 69.05 14.67
N LEU A 259 -48.70 69.73 13.54
CA LEU A 259 -49.15 69.28 12.22
C LEU A 259 -48.32 68.07 11.73
N LEU A 260 -47.00 68.12 11.89
CA LEU A 260 -46.10 67.01 11.51
C LEU A 260 -46.29 65.79 12.42
N PHE A 261 -46.62 66.01 13.70
CA PHE A 261 -46.96 64.95 14.63
C PHE A 261 -48.19 64.16 14.17
N LEU A 262 -49.28 64.85 13.80
CA LEU A 262 -50.52 64.20 13.38
C LEU A 262 -50.34 63.41 12.07
N GLU A 263 -49.60 63.96 11.11
CA GLU A 263 -49.29 63.27 9.84
C GLU A 263 -48.47 61.98 10.07
N LYS A 264 -47.40 62.06 10.87
CA LYS A 264 -46.55 60.90 11.18
C LYS A 264 -47.27 59.87 12.07
N LEU A 265 -48.19 60.31 12.93
CA LEU A 265 -48.98 59.43 13.80
C LEU A 265 -49.93 58.53 12.99
N ASP A 266 -50.60 59.08 11.98
CA ASP A 266 -51.47 58.30 11.08
C ASP A 266 -50.67 57.22 10.34
N GLY A 267 -49.50 57.57 9.81
CA GLY A 267 -48.59 56.61 9.18
C GLY A 267 -48.09 55.51 10.13
N LEU A 268 -47.82 55.86 11.40
CA LEU A 268 -47.46 54.87 12.44
C LEU A 268 -48.63 53.93 12.76
N GLN A 269 -49.83 54.47 12.93
CA GLN A 269 -51.04 53.69 13.25
C GLN A 269 -51.38 52.70 12.14
N GLN A 270 -51.29 53.14 10.88
CA GLN A 270 -51.53 52.28 9.71
C GLN A 270 -50.51 51.14 9.64
N ARG A 271 -49.21 51.43 9.78
CA ARG A 271 -48.15 50.40 9.76
C ARG A 271 -48.23 49.45 10.96
N HIS A 272 -48.55 49.97 12.15
CA HIS A 272 -48.77 49.14 13.35
C HIS A 272 -49.98 48.21 13.18
N HIS A 273 -51.07 48.71 12.60
CA HIS A 273 -52.25 47.91 12.31
C HIS A 273 -51.95 46.82 11.27
N ALA A 274 -51.24 47.15 10.19
CA ALA A 274 -50.82 46.19 9.18
C ALA A 274 -49.94 45.08 9.77
N LEU A 275 -48.97 45.42 10.62
CA LEU A 275 -48.11 44.45 11.30
C LEU A 275 -48.90 43.54 12.24
N ARG A 276 -49.86 44.10 12.98
CA ARG A 276 -50.74 43.34 13.90
C ARG A 276 -51.65 42.34 13.19
N GLN A 277 -52.00 42.59 11.92
CA GLN A 277 -52.85 41.70 11.13
C GLN A 277 -52.07 40.56 10.46
N GLN A 278 -50.74 40.64 10.37
CA GLN A 278 -49.96 39.55 9.79
C GLN A 278 -49.94 38.32 10.71
N GLN A 279 -50.17 37.15 10.13
CA GLN A 279 -50.07 35.87 10.82
C GLN A 279 -48.62 35.39 10.87
N LEU A 280 -48.20 34.87 12.02
CA LEU A 280 -46.88 34.25 12.16
C LEU A 280 -46.88 32.86 11.53
N PRO A 281 -45.83 32.49 10.77
CA PRO A 281 -45.69 31.14 10.26
C PRO A 281 -45.56 30.14 11.42
N ASN A 282 -46.29 29.02 11.33
CA ASN A 282 -46.28 27.93 12.31
C ASN A 282 -46.06 26.59 11.61
N PRO A 283 -44.82 26.26 11.19
CA PRO A 283 -44.54 25.01 10.48
C PRO A 283 -44.65 23.79 11.39
N GLU A 284 -45.15 22.67 10.87
CA GLU A 284 -45.11 21.38 11.57
C GLU A 284 -43.64 20.90 11.70
N PRO A 285 -43.22 20.39 12.88
CA PRO A 285 -41.88 19.83 13.04
C PRO A 285 -41.64 18.66 12.09
N VAL A 286 -40.51 18.72 11.39
CA VAL A 286 -40.07 17.70 10.45
C VAL A 286 -38.97 16.84 11.07
N GLU A 287 -39.07 15.53 10.92
CA GLU A 287 -38.09 14.55 11.38
C GLU A 287 -37.50 13.77 10.19
N ILE A 288 -36.20 13.47 10.24
CA ILE A 288 -35.52 12.67 9.21
C ILE A 288 -35.71 11.18 9.51
N HIS A 289 -36.23 10.43 8.55
CA HIS A 289 -36.41 8.98 8.68
C HIS A 289 -36.02 8.23 7.38
N PRO A 290 -35.34 7.07 7.49
CA PRO A 290 -34.68 6.51 8.68
C PRO A 290 -33.44 7.32 9.10
N ARG A 291 -33.01 7.18 10.37
CA ARG A 291 -31.77 7.80 10.85
C ARG A 291 -30.56 7.05 10.30
N MET A 292 -29.59 7.80 9.77
CA MET A 292 -28.37 7.23 9.16
C MET A 292 -27.58 6.37 10.14
N GLU A 293 -27.48 6.79 11.40
CA GLU A 293 -26.78 6.05 12.45
C GLU A 293 -27.34 4.63 12.64
N THR A 294 -28.67 4.49 12.70
CA THR A 294 -29.35 3.19 12.82
C THR A 294 -29.11 2.33 11.58
N LEU A 295 -29.13 2.92 10.38
CA LEU A 295 -28.84 2.20 9.14
C LEU A 295 -27.39 1.68 9.10
N LEU A 296 -26.43 2.49 9.55
CA LEU A 296 -25.04 2.08 9.63
C LEU A 296 -24.85 0.95 10.65
N GLN A 297 -25.51 1.04 11.80
CA GLN A 297 -25.41 0.03 12.85
C GLN A 297 -26.13 -1.28 12.49
N ASP A 298 -27.30 -1.24 11.88
CA ASP A 298 -28.12 -2.44 11.65
C ASP A 298 -27.81 -3.14 10.33
N THR A 299 -27.48 -2.35 9.29
CA THR A 299 -27.30 -2.88 7.92
C THR A 299 -25.83 -2.96 7.55
N TRP A 300 -25.06 -1.88 7.74
CA TRP A 300 -23.67 -1.84 7.30
C TRP A 300 -22.74 -2.68 8.17
N SER A 301 -22.92 -2.67 9.50
CA SER A 301 -22.06 -3.44 10.42
C SER A 301 -22.15 -4.96 10.24
N ARG A 302 -23.26 -5.45 9.69
CA ARG A 302 -23.55 -6.88 9.49
C ARG A 302 -23.30 -7.34 8.06
N THR A 303 -22.94 -6.44 7.15
CA THR A 303 -22.75 -6.78 5.74
C THR A 303 -21.37 -7.42 5.52
N GLU A 304 -21.36 -8.59 4.88
CA GLU A 304 -20.12 -9.23 4.43
C GLU A 304 -19.46 -8.43 3.30
N ILE A 305 -18.12 -8.43 3.27
CA ILE A 305 -17.31 -7.70 2.28
C ILE A 305 -17.75 -7.99 0.83
N GLY A 306 -18.07 -9.26 0.52
CA GLY A 306 -18.53 -9.66 -0.83
C GLY A 306 -19.95 -9.20 -1.19
N GLN A 307 -20.71 -8.63 -0.25
CA GLN A 307 -22.08 -8.17 -0.47
C GLN A 307 -22.19 -6.63 -0.44
N VAL A 308 -21.10 -5.90 -0.23
CA VAL A 308 -21.08 -4.42 -0.15
C VAL A 308 -21.74 -3.76 -1.37
N HIS A 309 -21.53 -4.30 -2.57
CA HIS A 309 -22.15 -3.76 -3.79
C HIS A 309 -23.68 -3.84 -3.78
N LYS A 310 -24.26 -4.82 -3.07
CA LYS A 310 -25.70 -5.07 -2.99
C LYS A 310 -26.43 -4.19 -1.97
N ILE A 311 -25.70 -3.51 -1.08
CA ILE A 311 -26.31 -2.57 -0.14
C ILE A 311 -26.95 -1.44 -0.95
N GLN A 312 -28.27 -1.30 -0.87
CA GLN A 312 -28.96 -0.21 -1.55
C GLN A 312 -28.75 1.10 -0.78
N THR A 313 -28.62 2.20 -1.51
CA THR A 313 -28.66 3.53 -0.89
C THR A 313 -30.09 3.77 -0.39
N PRO A 314 -30.30 3.94 0.93
CA PRO A 314 -31.62 4.15 1.48
C PRO A 314 -32.17 5.49 1.00
N LYS A 315 -33.45 5.51 0.67
CA LYS A 315 -34.16 6.77 0.38
C LYS A 315 -34.48 7.44 1.71
N LEU A 316 -33.89 8.61 1.93
CA LEU A 316 -34.12 9.38 3.15
C LEU A 316 -35.27 10.37 2.92
N HIS A 317 -36.19 10.41 3.86
CA HIS A 317 -37.39 11.23 3.76
C HIS A 317 -37.55 12.13 4.98
N LEU A 318 -38.23 13.26 4.75
CA LEU A 318 -38.69 14.16 5.79
C LEU A 318 -40.11 13.73 6.14
N THR A 319 -40.33 13.33 7.38
CA THR A 319 -41.63 12.90 7.91
C THR A 319 -42.18 13.97 8.84
N ARG A 320 -43.45 14.33 8.67
CA ARG A 320 -44.15 15.25 9.57
C ARG A 320 -44.74 14.47 10.74
N ARG A 321 -44.65 15.05 11.93
CA ARG A 321 -45.04 14.41 13.21
C ARG A 321 -46.50 13.91 13.23
N SER A 322 -47.38 14.54 12.46
CA SER A 322 -48.79 14.15 12.29
C SER A 322 -48.98 12.77 11.63
N GLN A 323 -48.00 12.27 10.85
CA GLN A 323 -48.10 10.98 10.15
C GLN A 323 -47.55 9.77 10.93
N CYS A 324 -46.68 9.98 11.93
CA CYS A 324 -46.11 8.88 12.72
C CYS A 324 -47.10 8.26 13.74
N CYS A 325 -48.15 9.00 14.13
CA CYS A 325 -49.12 8.53 15.13
C CYS A 325 -50.09 7.46 14.61
N GLY A 326 -50.10 7.17 13.30
CA GLY A 326 -51.09 6.27 12.66
C GLY A 326 -50.74 4.78 12.58
N LYS A 327 -49.53 4.34 12.96
CA LYS A 327 -49.09 2.94 12.75
C LYS A 327 -48.47 2.23 13.96
N GLN A 328 -48.47 2.84 15.14
CA GLN A 328 -48.02 2.19 16.39
C GLN A 328 -49.17 1.86 17.35
N THR A 329 -50.22 1.16 16.90
CA THR A 329 -51.33 0.71 17.78
C THR A 329 -51.42 -0.81 17.97
N GLY A 330 -50.35 -1.56 17.68
CA GLY A 330 -50.25 -2.99 18.03
C GLY A 330 -49.40 -3.27 19.28
N ALA A 331 -48.29 -2.55 19.46
CA ALA A 331 -47.32 -2.85 20.52
C ALA A 331 -47.64 -2.17 21.86
N SER A 332 -48.31 -1.01 21.86
CA SER A 332 -48.60 -0.24 23.08
C SER A 332 -49.55 -0.97 24.05
N VAL A 333 -50.51 -1.75 23.53
CA VAL A 333 -51.43 -2.55 24.37
C VAL A 333 -50.71 -3.73 25.03
N LEU A 334 -49.71 -4.32 24.36
CA LEU A 334 -48.89 -5.41 24.92
C LEU A 334 -47.91 -4.90 25.99
N TRP A 335 -47.33 -3.71 25.81
CA TRP A 335 -46.48 -3.06 26.82
C TRP A 335 -47.26 -2.62 28.07
N ALA A 336 -48.51 -2.17 27.92
CA ALA A 336 -49.40 -1.89 29.05
C ALA A 336 -49.84 -3.15 29.82
N ALA A 337 -49.88 -4.31 29.16
CA ALA A 337 -50.17 -5.60 29.81
C ALA A 337 -48.96 -6.17 30.58
N LEU A 338 -47.74 -5.95 30.09
CA LEU A 338 -46.49 -6.45 30.69
C LEU A 338 -45.99 -5.62 31.89
N THR A 339 -46.52 -4.42 32.09
CA THR A 339 -46.20 -3.54 33.23
C THR A 339 -47.19 -3.69 34.40
N ASN A 340 -48.21 -4.53 34.26
CA ASN A 340 -49.19 -4.79 35.31
C ASN A 340 -48.62 -5.81 36.34
N PRO A 341 -48.46 -5.44 37.62
CA PRO A 341 -47.86 -6.32 38.63
C PRO A 341 -48.64 -7.63 38.84
N SER A 342 -49.91 -7.67 38.48
CA SER A 342 -50.76 -8.87 38.52
C SER A 342 -50.35 -9.97 37.52
N PHE A 343 -49.61 -9.64 36.45
CA PHE A 343 -49.15 -10.61 35.44
C PHE A 343 -47.68 -10.99 35.59
N VAL A 344 -46.84 -10.11 36.15
CA VAL A 344 -45.40 -10.34 36.31
C VAL A 344 -45.11 -11.32 37.46
N VAL A 345 -45.87 -11.24 38.56
CA VAL A 345 -45.67 -12.09 39.74
C VAL A 345 -45.97 -13.58 39.49
N PRO A 346 -47.07 -13.95 38.79
CA PRO A 346 -47.32 -15.35 38.43
C PRO A 346 -46.29 -15.94 37.47
N ILE A 347 -45.78 -15.14 36.51
CA ILE A 347 -44.79 -15.59 35.51
C ILE A 347 -43.44 -15.85 36.18
N LEU A 348 -43.03 -15.01 37.13
CA LEU A 348 -41.81 -15.23 37.92
C LEU A 348 -41.94 -16.44 38.87
N PHE A 349 -43.14 -16.68 39.42
CA PHE A 349 -43.41 -17.88 40.22
C PHE A 349 -43.45 -19.17 39.39
N LEU A 350 -43.97 -19.12 38.16
CA LEU A 350 -43.93 -20.23 37.20
C LEU A 350 -42.50 -20.51 36.73
N ALA A 351 -41.70 -19.48 36.45
CA ALA A 351 -40.29 -19.63 36.11
C ALA A 351 -39.48 -20.23 37.28
N GLY A 352 -39.75 -19.80 38.53
CA GLY A 352 -39.09 -20.32 39.73
C GLY A 352 -39.49 -21.75 40.08
N SER A 353 -40.73 -22.17 39.80
CA SER A 353 -41.20 -23.54 40.05
C SER A 353 -40.74 -24.54 38.99
N VAL A 354 -40.53 -24.09 37.74
CA VAL A 354 -39.89 -24.90 36.69
C VAL A 354 -38.40 -25.15 36.99
N TRP A 355 -37.74 -24.25 37.71
CA TRP A 355 -36.32 -24.40 38.06
C TRP A 355 -36.05 -25.33 39.26
N HIS A 356 -37.07 -25.71 40.03
CA HIS A 356 -36.89 -26.54 41.23
C HIS A 356 -37.16 -28.05 41.01
N LYS A 357 -37.45 -28.48 39.78
CA LYS A 357 -37.60 -29.92 39.47
C LYS A 357 -36.90 -30.29 38.16
N GLU A 358 -35.82 -31.05 38.33
CA GLU A 358 -35.00 -31.74 37.32
C GLU A 358 -34.18 -30.88 36.35
N ILE A 359 -32.93 -30.58 36.75
CA ILE A 359 -31.84 -30.34 35.80
C ILE A 359 -30.98 -31.61 35.78
N SER A 360 -31.28 -32.50 34.84
CA SER A 360 -30.35 -33.51 34.35
C SER A 360 -29.95 -33.19 32.91
N SER A 361 -28.64 -33.04 32.71
CA SER A 361 -27.83 -33.08 31.48
C SER A 361 -28.22 -32.21 30.26
N ALA A 362 -27.29 -31.31 29.95
CA ALA A 362 -26.79 -30.99 28.60
C ALA A 362 -27.74 -30.32 27.58
N ALA A 363 -28.25 -29.12 27.89
CA ALA A 363 -28.67 -28.13 26.87
C ALA A 363 -28.96 -26.73 27.46
N ILE A 364 -28.08 -26.14 28.28
CA ILE A 364 -28.35 -24.83 28.92
C ILE A 364 -27.21 -23.76 28.85
N PRO A 365 -26.44 -23.61 27.76
CA PRO A 365 -25.70 -22.35 27.57
C PRO A 365 -26.49 -21.30 26.76
N ALA A 366 -27.16 -21.71 25.67
CA ALA A 366 -27.71 -20.76 24.68
C ALA A 366 -28.96 -20.02 25.17
N ALA A 367 -29.92 -20.73 25.77
CA ALA A 367 -31.17 -20.14 26.23
C ALA A 367 -30.96 -19.11 27.37
N LEU A 368 -29.98 -19.35 28.24
CA LEU A 368 -29.61 -18.41 29.32
C LEU A 368 -28.90 -17.17 28.76
N THR A 369 -28.06 -17.31 27.73
CA THR A 369 -27.43 -16.16 27.08
C THR A 369 -28.43 -15.29 26.33
N ASP A 370 -29.44 -15.88 25.71
CA ASP A 370 -30.47 -15.10 25.00
C ASP A 370 -31.45 -14.45 25.98
N LEU A 371 -31.81 -15.13 27.07
CA LEU A 371 -32.56 -14.51 28.18
C LEU A 371 -31.78 -13.35 28.82
N TRP A 372 -30.48 -13.49 29.03
CA TRP A 372 -29.65 -12.41 29.57
C TRP A 372 -29.54 -11.22 28.60
N LYS A 373 -29.40 -11.47 27.29
CA LYS A 373 -29.40 -10.41 26.27
C LYS A 373 -30.75 -9.70 26.19
N SER A 374 -31.85 -10.44 26.25
CA SER A 374 -33.19 -9.85 26.29
C SER A 374 -33.41 -9.01 27.55
N LEU A 375 -32.97 -9.49 28.72
CA LEU A 375 -33.05 -8.73 29.97
C LEU A 375 -32.14 -7.49 29.96
N LEU A 376 -30.93 -7.58 29.40
CA LEU A 376 -30.01 -6.45 29.25
C LEU A 376 -30.58 -5.39 28.29
N TRP A 377 -31.19 -5.83 27.19
CA TRP A 377 -31.86 -4.96 26.23
C TRP A 377 -33.06 -4.25 26.87
N ILE A 378 -33.90 -4.98 27.62
CA ILE A 378 -35.03 -4.40 28.37
C ILE A 378 -34.53 -3.38 29.42
N TYR A 379 -33.44 -3.68 30.14
CA TYR A 379 -32.85 -2.76 31.11
C TYR A 379 -32.31 -1.50 30.44
N GLN A 380 -31.61 -1.62 29.30
CA GLN A 380 -31.08 -0.47 28.56
C GLN A 380 -32.20 0.40 27.99
N ASP A 381 -33.23 -0.21 27.39
CA ASP A 381 -34.38 0.51 26.84
C ASP A 381 -35.18 1.21 27.95
N SER A 382 -35.35 0.56 29.10
CA SER A 382 -35.97 1.17 30.28
C SER A 382 -35.14 2.33 30.84
N CYS A 383 -33.82 2.22 30.86
CA CYS A 383 -32.92 3.30 31.29
C CYS A 383 -33.02 4.51 30.34
N ILE A 384 -33.05 4.28 29.03
CA ILE A 384 -33.19 5.34 28.03
C ILE A 384 -34.55 6.01 28.16
N TYR A 385 -35.63 5.23 28.31
CA TYR A 385 -36.98 5.75 28.53
C TYR A 385 -37.10 6.60 29.80
N LEU A 386 -36.51 6.15 30.91
CA LEU A 386 -36.45 6.92 32.16
C LEU A 386 -35.62 8.18 32.01
N GLN A 387 -34.50 8.12 31.29
CA GLN A 387 -33.63 9.28 31.06
C GLN A 387 -34.32 10.34 30.21
N ASP A 388 -35.08 9.95 29.18
CA ASP A 388 -35.87 10.84 28.34
C ASP A 388 -37.02 11.50 29.13
N ARG A 389 -37.70 10.72 29.99
CA ARG A 389 -38.72 11.25 30.92
C ARG A 389 -38.15 12.23 31.95
N VAL A 390 -36.95 11.96 32.49
CA VAL A 390 -36.27 12.87 33.41
C VAL A 390 -35.85 14.16 32.69
N LEU A 391 -35.39 14.07 31.44
CA LEU A 391 -35.09 15.24 30.60
C LEU A 391 -36.35 16.08 30.29
N GLU A 392 -37.48 15.42 30.01
CA GLU A 392 -38.77 16.07 29.77
C GLU A 392 -39.29 16.78 31.04
N LEU A 393 -39.14 16.14 32.22
CA LEU A 393 -39.46 16.72 33.52
C LEU A 393 -38.53 17.90 33.88
N CYS A 394 -37.24 17.78 33.60
CA CYS A 394 -36.27 18.87 33.79
C CYS A 394 -36.58 20.06 32.87
N TYR A 395 -36.91 19.82 31.60
CA TYR A 395 -37.26 20.85 30.63
C TYR A 395 -38.56 21.57 31.00
N THR A 396 -39.59 20.82 31.39
CA THR A 396 -40.86 21.40 31.87
C THR A 396 -40.66 22.18 33.16
N SER A 397 -39.84 21.69 34.10
CA SER A 397 -39.49 22.43 35.33
C SER A 397 -38.74 23.74 35.02
N ALA A 398 -37.79 23.74 34.07
CA ALA A 398 -37.05 24.93 33.66
C ALA A 398 -37.95 25.96 32.95
N LEU A 399 -38.91 25.51 32.15
CA LEU A 399 -39.94 26.37 31.55
C LEU A 399 -40.86 26.98 32.60
N THR A 400 -41.28 26.21 33.61
CA THR A 400 -42.11 26.74 34.70
C THR A 400 -41.34 27.76 35.56
N MET A 401 -40.06 27.52 35.83
CA MET A 401 -39.19 28.46 36.55
C MET A 401 -38.93 29.75 35.75
N GLY A 402 -38.79 29.64 34.42
CA GLY A 402 -38.68 30.79 33.52
C GLY A 402 -39.98 31.61 33.43
N LEU A 403 -41.14 30.95 33.48
CA LEU A 403 -42.45 31.61 33.55
C LEU A 403 -42.64 32.31 34.92
N CYS A 404 -42.27 31.68 36.03
CA CYS A 404 -42.37 32.29 37.36
C CYS A 404 -41.50 33.56 37.49
N ARG A 405 -40.27 33.56 36.94
CA ARG A 405 -39.39 34.75 36.91
C ARG A 405 -39.92 35.92 36.07
N ARG A 406 -40.81 35.66 35.11
CA ARG A 406 -41.45 36.71 34.31
C ARG A 406 -42.69 37.30 34.97
N ILE A 407 -43.34 36.53 35.85
CA ILE A 407 -44.56 36.94 36.56
C ILE A 407 -44.22 37.70 37.86
N PHE A 408 -43.10 37.36 38.50
CA PHE A 408 -42.57 38.06 39.68
C PHE A 408 -41.13 38.52 39.43
N PRO A 409 -40.93 39.68 38.80
CA PRO A 409 -39.63 40.34 38.78
C PRO A 409 -39.41 41.05 40.13
N ASP A 410 -38.27 40.78 40.78
CA ASP A 410 -37.81 41.54 41.96
C ASP A 410 -37.59 43.03 41.64
#